data_AF-A0A497TNK1-F1
#
_entry.id   AF-A0A497TNK1-F1
#
_cell.length_a   1.000
_cell.length_b   1.000
_cell.length_c   1.000
_cell.angle_alpha   90.00
_cell.angle_beta   90.00
_cell.angle_gamma   90.00
#
_symmetry.space_group_name_H-M   'P 1'
#
loop_
_entity.id
_entity.type
_entity.pdbx_description
1 polymer ?
#
loop_
_entity_poly.entity_id
_entity_poly.type
_entity_poly.pdbx_seq_one_letter_code
_entity_poly.pdbx_strand_id
1 'polypeptide(L)'
;MIKKLLGAAAPIQRSMDVQQQVDEETRQLALYQFSTCSYCIKVRRVIKQLDLNIEYRDASNNQLWKQALIREGGLYQTPCLRIEHQDGSVQWMYESADIIRYLKRRFST
;
A
#
# COMPACT_ATOMS: atom_id res chain seq x y z
N MET A 1 30.30 17.95 -12.69
CA MET A 1 29.80 16.58 -12.44
C MET A 1 28.30 16.66 -12.18
N ILE A 2 27.48 16.29 -13.17
CA ILE A 2 26.02 16.37 -13.05
C ILE A 2 25.55 15.18 -12.22
N LYS A 3 25.07 15.44 -11.01
CA LYS A 3 24.51 14.43 -10.09
C LYS A 3 23.21 13.92 -10.72
N LYS A 4 23.27 12.76 -11.39
CA LYS A 4 22.12 12.06 -11.96
C LYS A 4 21.10 11.85 -10.83
N LEU A 5 20.03 12.64 -10.83
CA LEU A 5 18.83 12.35 -10.06
C LEU A 5 18.36 10.98 -10.56
N LEU A 6 18.52 9.95 -9.72
CA LEU A 6 17.99 8.62 -9.97
C LEU A 6 16.46 8.71 -9.99
N GLY A 7 15.91 8.95 -11.18
CA GLY A 7 14.49 8.88 -11.45
C GLY A 7 13.93 7.54 -10.96
N ALA A 8 12.74 7.56 -10.37
CA ALA A 8 12.07 6.33 -9.98
C ALA A 8 11.97 5.41 -11.20
N ALA A 9 12.35 4.14 -11.03
CA ALA A 9 12.13 3.12 -12.05
C ALA A 9 10.67 3.15 -12.51
N ALA A 10 10.45 3.00 -13.82
CA ALA A 10 9.11 2.96 -14.39
C ALA A 10 8.28 1.84 -13.73
N PRO A 11 6.95 2.00 -13.61
CA PRO A 11 6.06 0.93 -13.19
C PRO A 11 6.25 -0.31 -14.06
N ILE A 12 6.17 -1.49 -13.47
CA ILE A 12 6.15 -2.74 -14.22
C ILE A 12 4.97 -2.75 -15.20
N GLN A 13 5.14 -3.43 -16.33
CA GLN A 13 4.15 -3.52 -17.38
C GLN A 13 3.66 -4.96 -17.47
N ARG A 14 2.35 -5.16 -17.39
CA ARG A 14 1.70 -6.46 -17.51
C ARG A 14 0.82 -6.50 -18.75
N SER A 15 0.45 -7.71 -19.20
CA SER A 15 -0.64 -7.84 -20.17
C SER A 15 -1.96 -7.38 -19.55
N MET A 16 -2.93 -7.03 -20.38
CA MET A 16 -4.22 -6.48 -19.91
C MET A 16 -4.96 -7.43 -18.97
N ASP A 17 -4.95 -8.73 -19.28
CA ASP A 17 -5.58 -9.79 -18.49
C ASP A 17 -4.92 -9.92 -17.10
N VAL A 18 -3.59 -9.92 -17.04
CA VAL A 18 -2.87 -10.00 -15.76
C VAL A 18 -3.07 -8.71 -14.96
N GLN A 19 -3.06 -7.53 -15.60
CA GLN A 19 -3.31 -6.27 -14.89
C GLN A 19 -4.73 -6.23 -14.31
N GLN A 20 -5.74 -6.71 -15.04
CA GLN A 20 -7.11 -6.78 -14.54
C GLN A 20 -7.22 -7.70 -13.31
N GLN A 21 -6.51 -8.83 -13.32
CA GLN A 21 -6.46 -9.70 -12.15
C GLN A 21 -5.79 -9.01 -10.95
N VAL A 22 -4.66 -8.34 -11.16
CA VAL A 22 -3.96 -7.58 -10.11
C VAL A 22 -4.86 -6.49 -9.55
N ASP A 23 -5.56 -5.73 -10.41
CA ASP A 23 -6.47 -4.66 -10.00
C ASP A 23 -7.63 -5.20 -9.14
N GLU A 24 -8.18 -6.36 -9.48
CA GLU A 24 -9.23 -7.01 -8.69
C GLU A 24 -8.69 -7.45 -7.31
N GLU A 25 -7.50 -8.04 -7.27
CA GLU A 25 -6.86 -8.44 -6.02
C GLU A 25 -6.53 -7.22 -5.13
N THR A 26 -6.09 -6.11 -5.72
CA THR A 26 -5.71 -4.90 -4.95
C THR A 26 -6.90 -4.12 -4.41
N ARG A 27 -8.13 -4.35 -4.89
CA ARG A 27 -9.35 -3.76 -4.31
C ARG A 27 -9.59 -4.18 -2.86
N GLN A 28 -9.07 -5.35 -2.47
CA GLN A 28 -9.15 -5.85 -1.10
C GLN A 28 -8.08 -5.26 -0.17
N LEU A 29 -7.24 -4.35 -0.68
CA LEU A 29 -6.16 -3.72 0.05
C LEU A 29 -6.46 -2.23 0.28
N ALA A 30 -6.15 -1.74 1.47
CA ALA A 30 -6.14 -0.30 1.76
C ALA A 30 -4.90 0.08 2.57
N LEU A 31 -4.20 1.12 2.16
CA LEU A 31 -3.06 1.68 2.90
C LEU A 31 -3.53 2.84 3.77
N TYR A 32 -3.53 2.63 5.08
CA TYR A 32 -3.63 3.70 6.06
C TYR A 32 -2.31 4.46 6.13
N GLN A 33 -2.38 5.77 5.98
CA GLN A 33 -1.23 6.64 5.88
C GLN A 33 -1.41 7.97 6.60
N PHE A 34 -0.28 8.64 6.84
CA PHE A 34 -0.23 10.09 7.03
C PHE A 34 0.45 10.71 5.81
N SER A 35 -0.10 11.81 5.30
CA SER A 35 0.34 12.43 4.04
C SER A 35 1.84 12.80 4.05
N THR A 36 2.34 13.27 5.19
CA THR A 36 3.73 13.72 5.41
C THR A 36 4.68 12.64 5.95
N CYS A 37 4.22 11.40 6.16
CA CYS A 37 5.04 10.34 6.73
C CYS A 37 6.06 9.77 5.71
N SER A 38 7.35 9.81 6.05
CA SER A 38 8.44 9.31 5.20
C SER A 38 8.38 7.80 4.96
N TYR A 39 7.90 7.02 5.92
CA TYR A 39 7.68 5.58 5.76
C TYR A 39 6.50 5.29 4.83
N CYS A 40 5.41 6.08 4.90
CA CYS A 40 4.30 5.98 3.96
C CYS A 40 4.75 6.29 2.53
N ILE A 41 5.60 7.30 2.34
CA ILE A 41 6.18 7.63 1.02
C ILE A 41 6.93 6.42 0.43
N LYS A 42 7.70 5.68 1.25
CA LYS A 42 8.41 4.47 0.79
C LYS A 42 7.45 3.40 0.28
N VAL A 43 6.36 3.13 1.02
CA VAL A 43 5.34 2.15 0.60
C VAL A 43 4.63 2.61 -0.67
N ARG A 44 4.17 3.86 -0.74
CA ARG A 44 3.50 4.43 -1.94
C ARG A 44 4.38 4.33 -3.20
N ARG A 45 5.69 4.53 -3.05
CA ARG A 45 6.63 4.36 -4.16
C ARG A 45 6.63 2.92 -4.68
N VAL A 46 6.59 1.93 -3.80
CA VAL A 46 6.50 0.51 -4.19
C VAL A 46 5.15 0.18 -4.83
N ILE A 47 4.04 0.68 -4.27
CA ILE A 47 2.69 0.54 -4.86
C ILE A 47 2.69 1.07 -6.30
N LYS A 48 3.26 2.26 -6.53
CA LYS A 48 3.39 2.84 -7.87
C LYS A 48 4.33 2.04 -8.78
N GLN A 49 5.44 1.53 -8.26
CA GLN A 49 6.39 0.72 -9.05
C GLN A 49 5.81 -0.63 -9.49
N LEU A 50 4.91 -1.19 -8.68
CA LEU A 50 4.24 -2.46 -8.95
C LEU A 50 2.91 -2.29 -9.72
N ASP A 51 2.58 -1.06 -10.10
CA ASP A 51 1.32 -0.67 -10.75
C ASP A 51 0.08 -1.24 -10.05
N LEU A 52 -0.04 -0.96 -8.76
CA LEU A 52 -1.11 -1.49 -7.90
C LEU A 52 -2.19 -0.43 -7.63
N ASN A 53 -3.44 -0.81 -7.84
CA ASN A 53 -4.60 0.02 -7.54
C ASN A 53 -5.08 -0.18 -6.10
N ILE A 54 -4.38 0.46 -5.15
CA ILE A 54 -4.65 0.36 -3.70
C ILE A 54 -5.25 1.68 -3.18
N GLU A 55 -6.32 1.59 -2.40
CA GLU A 55 -6.96 2.74 -1.75
C GLU A 55 -6.03 3.37 -0.69
N TYR A 56 -5.94 4.70 -0.65
CA TYR A 56 -5.21 5.43 0.40
C TYR A 56 -6.17 6.06 1.41
N ARG A 57 -6.05 5.66 2.67
CA ARG A 57 -6.85 6.17 3.79
C ARG A 57 -6.00 7.08 4.67
N ASP A 58 -6.23 8.39 4.59
CA ASP A 58 -5.51 9.37 5.40
C ASP A 58 -6.09 9.45 6.83
N ALA A 59 -5.48 8.73 7.75
CA ALA A 59 -5.90 8.71 9.15
C ALA A 59 -5.45 9.95 9.94
N SER A 60 -4.64 10.84 9.36
CA SER A 60 -4.27 12.11 10.01
C SER A 60 -5.34 13.18 9.84
N ASN A 61 -6.07 13.16 8.72
CA ASN A 61 -7.06 14.18 8.37
C ASN A 61 -8.50 13.67 8.36
N ASN A 62 -8.72 12.36 8.43
CA ASN A 62 -10.05 11.77 8.44
C ASN A 62 -10.32 11.01 9.75
N GLN A 63 -11.28 11.52 10.53
CA GLN A 63 -11.66 10.96 11.82
C GLN A 63 -12.23 9.54 11.72
N LEU A 64 -12.94 9.20 10.64
CA LEU A 64 -13.45 7.85 10.38
C LEU A 64 -12.28 6.86 10.26
N TRP A 65 -11.29 7.20 9.43
CA TRP A 65 -10.10 6.36 9.22
C TRP A 65 -9.23 6.26 10.46
N LYS A 66 -9.08 7.36 11.20
CA LYS A 66 -8.41 7.34 12.50
C LYS A 66 -9.08 6.35 13.47
N GLN A 67 -10.40 6.42 13.58
CA GLN A 67 -11.16 5.55 14.48
C GLN A 67 -11.09 4.08 14.06
N ALA A 68 -11.24 3.78 12.76
CA ALA A 68 -11.11 2.42 12.24
C ALA A 68 -9.69 1.86 12.51
N LEU A 69 -8.65 2.65 12.23
CA LEU A 69 -7.26 2.24 12.46
C LEU A 69 -6.97 1.92 13.94
N ILE A 70 -7.53 2.69 14.88
CA ILE A 70 -7.38 2.44 16.32
C ILE A 70 -8.21 1.23 16.76
N ARG A 71 -9.48 1.18 16.38
CA ARG A 71 -10.42 0.17 16.89
C ARG A 71 -10.17 -1.22 16.29
N GLU A 72 -9.88 -1.27 15.00
CA GLU A 72 -9.73 -2.53 14.26
C GLU A 72 -8.25 -2.89 14.05
N GLY A 73 -7.41 -1.90 13.74
CA GLY A 73 -5.95 -2.10 13.59
C GLY A 73 -5.19 -2.12 14.92
N GLY A 74 -5.77 -1.59 16.00
CA GLY A 74 -5.22 -1.60 17.35
C GLY A 74 -4.22 -0.47 17.66
N LEU A 75 -3.63 0.18 16.64
CA LEU A 75 -2.60 1.21 16.82
C LEU A 75 -2.82 2.42 15.91
N TYR A 76 -2.74 3.63 16.47
CA TYR A 76 -2.67 4.88 15.69
C TYR A 76 -1.26 5.09 15.10
N GLN A 77 -0.83 4.16 14.24
CA GLN A 77 0.48 4.14 13.61
C GLN A 77 0.34 3.95 12.09
N THR A 78 1.24 4.56 11.32
CA THR A 78 1.31 4.38 9.85
C THR A 78 2.75 4.18 9.38
N PRO A 79 2.97 3.51 8.22
CA PRO A 79 1.97 2.89 7.35
C PRO A 79 1.34 1.64 7.97
N CYS A 80 0.08 1.38 7.64
CA CYS A 80 -0.61 0.13 7.94
C CYS A 80 -1.39 -0.33 6.70
N LEU A 81 -1.16 -1.56 6.26
CA LEU A 81 -1.90 -2.18 5.17
C LEU A 81 -3.04 -3.03 5.76
N ARG A 82 -4.27 -2.67 5.44
CA ARG A 82 -5.45 -3.52 5.67
C ARG A 82 -5.58 -4.47 4.48
N ILE A 83 -5.72 -5.77 4.77
CA ILE A 83 -5.87 -6.85 3.78
C ILE A 83 -7.17 -7.57 4.11
N GLU A 84 -8.11 -7.58 3.18
CA GLU A 84 -9.33 -8.38 3.27
C GLU A 84 -9.15 -9.69 2.49
N HIS A 85 -9.36 -10.80 3.18
CA HIS A 85 -9.23 -12.13 2.61
C HIS A 85 -10.58 -12.62 2.06
N GLN A 86 -10.55 -13.61 1.18
CA GLN A 86 -11.76 -14.17 0.54
C GLN A 86 -12.74 -14.81 1.54
N ASP A 87 -12.25 -15.23 2.71
CA ASP A 87 -13.07 -15.76 3.80
C ASP A 87 -13.73 -14.67 4.67
N GLY A 88 -13.53 -13.39 4.32
CA GLY A 88 -14.03 -12.23 5.05
C GLY A 88 -13.16 -11.83 6.25
N SER A 89 -12.06 -12.54 6.52
CA SER A 89 -11.14 -12.13 7.57
C SER A 89 -10.34 -10.90 7.16
N VAL A 90 -10.04 -10.03 8.14
CA VAL A 90 -9.28 -8.79 7.92
C VAL A 90 -7.95 -8.87 8.67
N GLN A 91 -6.86 -8.76 7.94
CA GLN A 91 -5.52 -8.65 8.49
C GLN A 91 -5.02 -7.21 8.43
N TRP A 92 -4.37 -6.77 9.51
CA TRP A 92 -3.72 -5.47 9.62
C TRP A 92 -2.21 -5.67 9.70
N MET A 93 -1.48 -5.20 8.69
CA MET A 93 -0.03 -5.34 8.60
C MET A 93 0.64 -3.99 8.79
N TYR A 94 1.39 -3.87 9.89
CA TYR A 94 2.23 -2.72 10.20
C TYR A 94 3.66 -2.95 9.67
N GLU A 95 4.53 -1.98 9.95
CA GLU A 95 5.92 -1.94 9.51
C GLU A 95 6.13 -1.82 8.01
N SER A 96 6.66 -0.65 7.60
CA SER A 96 6.84 -0.33 6.18
C SER A 96 7.66 -1.38 5.40
N ALA A 97 8.65 -2.02 6.05
CA ALA A 97 9.47 -3.05 5.44
C ALA A 97 8.69 -4.34 5.17
N ASP A 98 7.79 -4.73 6.07
CA ASP A 98 6.99 -5.93 5.95
C ASP A 98 5.89 -5.75 4.89
N ILE A 99 5.24 -4.59 4.88
CA ILE A 99 4.29 -4.19 3.84
C ILE A 99 4.96 -4.24 2.46
N ILE A 100 6.15 -3.63 2.32
CA ILE A 100 6.89 -3.65 1.04
C ILE A 100 7.24 -5.08 0.63
N ARG A 101 7.69 -5.93 1.58
CA ARG A 101 8.02 -7.33 1.30
C ARG A 101 6.78 -8.11 0.86
N TYR A 102 5.64 -7.89 1.51
CA TYR A 102 4.36 -8.48 1.14
C TYR A 102 3.96 -8.10 -0.29
N LEU A 103 3.89 -6.81 -0.61
CA LEU A 103 3.48 -6.32 -1.93
C LEU A 103 4.40 -6.85 -3.03
N LYS A 104 5.72 -6.83 -2.79
CA LYS A 104 6.67 -7.35 -3.78
C LYS A 104 6.50 -8.84 -4.01
N ARG A 105 6.44 -9.65 -2.95
CA ARG A 105 6.27 -11.10 -3.09
C ARG A 105 5.01 -11.47 -3.85
N ARG A 106 3.93 -10.71 -3.65
CA ARG A 106 2.63 -11.01 -4.26
C ARG A 106 2.50 -10.51 -5.70
N PHE A 107 3.10 -9.36 -6.03
CA PHE A 107 2.79 -8.66 -7.28
C PHE A 107 4.00 -8.29 -8.15
N SER A 108 5.21 -8.80 -7.88
CA SER A 108 6.39 -8.47 -8.73
C SER A 108 6.49 -9.24 -10.05
N THR A 109 5.43 -9.96 -10.44
CA THR A 109 5.31 -10.71 -11.69
C THR A 109 4.53 -9.94 -12.73
#